data_AF-A0A7C1SCL8-F1
#
_entry.id   AF-A0A7C1SCL8-F1
#
_cell.length_a   1.000
_cell.length_b   1.000
_cell.length_c   1.000
_cell.angle_alpha   90.00
_cell.angle_beta   90.00
_cell.angle_gamma   90.00
#
_symmetry.space_group_name_H-M   'P 1'
#
loop_
_entity.id
_entity.type
_entity.pdbx_description
1 polymer ?
#
loop_
_entity_poly.entity_id
_entity_poly.type
_entity_poly.pdbx_seq_one_letter_code
_entity_poly.pdbx_strand_id
1 'polypeptide(L)'
;MSNNEQQQDENKLIAERRAKLAKIREQASADNTSAFPNDFRRENLAADLQAEYGEQTKDALETLDHQVSVAGRVIRNRGAFMVIQDMSGTIQLYVVKE
;
A
#
# COMPACT_ATOMS: atom_id res chain seq x y z
N MET A 1 33.47 -7.68 -8.40
CA MET A 1 32.33 -8.08 -9.25
C MET A 1 30.98 -7.56 -8.73
N SER A 2 30.72 -7.56 -7.41
CA SER A 2 29.42 -7.17 -6.81
C SER A 2 28.88 -5.75 -7.12
N ASN A 3 29.74 -4.74 -7.28
CA ASN A 3 29.28 -3.34 -7.39
C ASN A 3 28.63 -3.00 -8.76
N ASN A 4 29.05 -3.66 -9.84
CA ASN A 4 28.53 -3.40 -11.20
C ASN A 4 27.15 -4.05 -11.40
N GLU A 5 26.92 -5.23 -10.84
CA GLU A 5 25.63 -5.92 -10.87
C GLU A 5 24.56 -5.13 -10.10
N GLN A 6 24.90 -4.62 -8.91
CA GLN A 6 24.01 -3.75 -8.13
C GLN A 6 23.60 -2.49 -8.89
N GLN A 7 24.55 -1.83 -9.57
CA GLN A 7 24.28 -0.63 -10.38
C GLN A 7 23.40 -0.93 -11.61
N GLN A 8 23.61 -2.07 -12.27
CA GLN A 8 22.77 -2.50 -13.39
C GLN A 8 21.33 -2.82 -12.94
N ASP A 9 21.16 -3.47 -11.78
CA ASP A 9 19.83 -3.79 -11.26
C ASP A 9 19.07 -2.57 -10.76
N GLU A 10 19.75 -1.59 -10.16
CA GLU A 10 19.16 -0.29 -9.83
C GLU A 10 18.61 0.41 -11.09
N ASN A 11 19.38 0.42 -12.17
CA ASN A 11 18.97 1.00 -13.44
C ASN A 11 17.72 0.30 -14.02
N LYS A 12 17.64 -1.04 -13.91
CA LYS A 12 16.44 -1.80 -14.30
C LYS A 12 15.22 -1.40 -13.47
N LEU A 13 15.36 -1.32 -12.14
CA LEU A 13 14.25 -0.96 -11.24
C LEU A 13 13.75 0.47 -11.48
N ILE A 14 14.66 1.42 -11.74
CA ILE A 14 14.30 2.79 -12.09
C ILE A 14 13.54 2.83 -13.41
N ALA A 15 14.00 2.11 -14.43
CA ALA A 15 13.33 2.02 -15.72
C ALA A 15 11.90 1.45 -15.58
N GLU A 16 11.73 0.39 -14.80
CA GLU A 16 10.41 -0.21 -14.55
C GLU A 16 9.46 0.77 -13.84
N ARG A 17 9.94 1.48 -12.80
CA ARG A 17 9.14 2.49 -12.09
C ARG A 17 8.71 3.63 -13.01
N ARG A 18 9.60 4.10 -13.90
CA ARG A 18 9.28 5.13 -14.90
C ARG A 18 8.23 4.64 -15.89
N ALA A 19 8.35 3.40 -16.37
CA ALA A 19 7.37 2.81 -17.27
C ALA A 19 5.99 2.67 -16.61
N LYS A 20 5.92 2.26 -15.33
CA LYS A 20 4.67 2.22 -14.55
C LYS A 20 4.06 3.61 -14.40
N LEU A 21 4.85 4.62 -14.04
CA LEU A 21 4.39 6.01 -13.91
C LEU A 21 3.87 6.57 -15.24
N ALA A 22 4.51 6.24 -16.37
CA ALA A 22 4.06 6.67 -17.69
C ALA A 22 2.63 6.15 -18.00
N LYS A 23 2.37 4.87 -17.73
CA LYS A 23 1.03 4.27 -17.89
C LYS A 23 -0.02 4.94 -16.99
N ILE A 24 0.33 5.22 -15.73
CA ILE A 24 -0.58 5.92 -14.80
C ILE A 24 -0.92 7.32 -15.32
N ARG A 25 0.06 8.04 -15.88
CA ARG A 25 -0.17 9.37 -16.46
C ARG A 25 -1.03 9.34 -17.72
N GLU A 26 -0.85 8.35 -18.58
CA GLU A 26 -1.69 8.14 -19.75
C GLU A 26 -3.15 7.91 -19.36
N GLN A 27 -3.39 7.00 -18.41
CA GLN A 27 -4.73 6.74 -17.85
C GLN A 27 -5.32 8.00 -17.20
N ALA A 28 -4.56 8.68 -16.35
CA ALA A 28 -5.00 9.91 -15.71
C ALA A 28 -5.38 10.99 -16.73
N SER A 29 -4.64 11.10 -17.85
CA SER A 29 -4.94 12.06 -18.91
C SER A 29 -6.22 11.69 -19.67
N ALA A 30 -6.44 10.40 -19.93
CA ALA A 30 -7.67 9.89 -20.57
C ALA A 30 -8.91 10.12 -19.69
N ASP A 31 -8.76 9.94 -18.38
CA ASP A 31 -9.84 10.09 -17.40
C ASP A 31 -10.00 11.55 -16.90
N ASN A 32 -9.18 12.48 -17.40
CA ASN A 32 -9.10 13.87 -16.94
C ASN A 32 -8.90 13.99 -15.40
N THR A 33 -8.06 13.11 -14.85
CA THR A 33 -7.68 13.05 -13.43
C THR A 33 -6.18 13.32 -13.22
N SER A 34 -5.72 13.40 -11.97
CA SER A 34 -4.31 13.58 -11.62
C SER A 34 -3.62 12.23 -11.43
N ALA A 35 -2.42 12.05 -12.02
CA ALA A 35 -1.54 10.91 -11.74
C ALA A 35 -1.01 10.88 -10.29
N PHE A 36 -1.15 11.99 -9.57
CA PHE A 36 -0.85 12.14 -8.15
C PHE A 36 -2.10 12.69 -7.45
N PRO A 37 -3.10 11.84 -7.19
CA PRO A 37 -4.33 12.28 -6.55
C PRO A 37 -4.08 12.65 -5.08
N ASN A 38 -4.91 13.54 -4.55
CA ASN A 38 -4.90 13.96 -3.14
C ASN A 38 -6.33 14.01 -2.56
N ASP A 39 -7.13 13.04 -2.97
CA ASP A 39 -8.53 12.86 -2.62
C ASP A 39 -8.73 11.88 -1.46
N PHE A 40 -7.85 10.88 -1.33
CA PHE A 40 -7.95 9.88 -0.26
C PHE A 40 -7.89 10.53 1.14
N ARG A 41 -8.80 10.10 2.01
CA ARG A 41 -8.86 10.48 3.41
C ARG A 41 -8.85 9.20 4.23
N ARG A 42 -7.82 9.04 5.05
CA ARG A 42 -7.78 7.99 6.06
C ARG A 42 -8.51 8.48 7.31
N GLU A 43 -9.18 7.56 7.99
CA GLU A 43 -9.86 7.82 9.27
C GLU A 43 -9.11 7.19 10.44
N ASN A 44 -8.27 6.19 10.19
CA ASN A 44 -7.63 5.39 11.23
C ASN A 44 -6.10 5.36 11.11
N LEU A 45 -5.43 5.21 12.26
CA LEU A 45 -4.01 4.93 12.38
C LEU A 45 -3.77 3.44 12.62
N ALA A 46 -2.63 2.93 12.14
CA ALA A 46 -2.27 1.53 12.35
C ALA A 46 -2.14 1.18 13.85
N ALA A 47 -1.54 2.04 14.66
CA ALA A 47 -1.36 1.80 16.09
C ALA A 47 -2.69 1.78 16.85
N ASP A 48 -3.62 2.69 16.52
CA ASP A 48 -4.93 2.78 17.18
C ASP A 48 -5.74 1.52 16.92
N LEU A 49 -5.77 1.06 15.66
CA LEU A 49 -6.44 -0.20 15.30
C LEU A 49 -5.84 -1.40 16.05
N GLN A 50 -4.50 -1.45 16.18
CA GLN A 50 -3.85 -2.52 16.92
C GLN A 50 -4.18 -2.46 18.42
N ALA A 51 -4.26 -1.27 19.01
CA ALA A 51 -4.58 -1.09 20.42
C ALA A 51 -6.04 -1.45 20.73
N GLU A 52 -6.97 -1.10 19.86
CA GLU A 52 -8.41 -1.31 20.05
C GLU A 52 -8.85 -2.74 19.72
N TYR A 53 -8.27 -3.32 18.66
CA TYR A 53 -8.74 -4.59 18.08
C TYR A 53 -7.73 -5.74 18.20
N GLY A 54 -6.48 -5.47 18.59
CA GLY A 54 -5.39 -6.46 18.56
C GLY A 54 -5.58 -7.69 19.44
N GLU A 55 -6.36 -7.56 20.52
CA GLU A 55 -6.68 -8.65 21.45
C GLU A 55 -8.05 -9.29 21.19
N GLN A 56 -8.79 -8.81 20.18
CA GLN A 56 -10.09 -9.36 19.83
C GLN A 56 -9.96 -10.66 19.03
N THR A 57 -10.89 -11.57 19.23
CA THR A 57 -10.93 -12.82 18.47
C THR A 57 -11.46 -12.57 17.06
N LYS A 58 -11.16 -13.50 16.13
CA LYS A 58 -11.67 -13.45 14.76
C LYS A 58 -13.20 -13.31 14.74
N ASP A 59 -13.90 -14.15 15.51
CA ASP A 59 -15.36 -14.18 15.50
C ASP A 59 -15.98 -12.87 16.04
N ALA A 60 -15.32 -12.25 17.02
CA ALA A 60 -15.73 -10.94 17.53
C ALA A 60 -15.56 -9.84 16.47
N LEU A 61 -14.44 -9.83 15.75
CA LEU A 61 -14.18 -8.87 14.67
C LEU A 61 -15.13 -9.07 13.48
N GLU A 62 -15.43 -10.31 13.13
CA GLU A 62 -16.38 -10.66 12.07
C GLU A 62 -17.80 -10.20 12.40
N THR A 63 -18.20 -10.29 13.68
CA THR A 63 -19.49 -9.78 14.15
C THR A 63 -19.54 -8.25 14.19
N LEU A 64 -18.41 -7.61 14.54
CA LEU A 64 -18.33 -6.16 14.63
C LEU A 64 -18.45 -5.49 13.26
N ASP A 65 -17.94 -6.13 12.20
CA ASP A 65 -17.97 -5.66 10.81
C ASP A 65 -17.53 -4.18 10.66
N HIS A 66 -16.49 -3.81 11.40
CA HIS A 66 -16.02 -2.43 11.45
C HIS A 66 -15.21 -2.07 10.21
N GLN A 67 -15.77 -1.20 9.37
CA GLN A 67 -15.07 -0.67 8.20
C GLN A 67 -14.10 0.44 8.61
N VAL A 68 -12.86 0.35 8.13
CA VAL A 68 -11.77 1.26 8.46
C VAL A 68 -11.05 1.74 7.21
N SER A 69 -10.42 2.91 7.28
CA SER A 69 -9.62 3.45 6.18
C SER A 69 -8.22 3.87 6.67
N VAL A 70 -7.19 3.34 6.00
CA VAL A 70 -5.78 3.56 6.37
C VAL A 70 -4.97 3.98 5.15
N ALA A 71 -3.88 4.73 5.37
CA ALA A 71 -2.93 5.11 4.33
C ALA A 71 -1.49 5.02 4.84
N GLY A 72 -0.56 4.57 4.00
CA GLY A 72 0.84 4.44 4.37
C GLY A 72 1.73 4.00 3.21
N ARG A 73 3.03 3.89 3.48
CA ARG A 73 4.03 3.40 2.53
C ARG A 73 3.99 1.88 2.46
N VAL A 74 3.90 1.31 1.26
CA VAL A 74 4.08 -0.14 1.07
C VAL A 74 5.51 -0.53 1.42
N ILE A 75 5.68 -1.35 2.46
CA ILE A 75 6.97 -1.89 2.90
C ILE A 75 7.18 -3.33 2.42
N ARG A 76 6.09 -4.11 2.33
CA ARG A 76 6.11 -5.48 1.85
C ARG A 76 4.90 -5.75 0.97
N ASN A 77 5.11 -6.48 -0.12
CA ASN A 77 4.04 -6.94 -1.00
C ASN A 77 4.35 -8.40 -1.41
N ARG A 78 3.52 -9.35 -0.97
CA ARG A 78 3.70 -10.79 -1.20
C ARG A 78 2.36 -11.47 -1.45
N GLY A 79 2.07 -11.80 -2.70
CA GLY A 79 0.82 -12.45 -3.08
C GLY A 79 -0.39 -11.59 -2.70
N ALA A 80 -1.35 -12.17 -1.98
CA ALA A 80 -2.54 -11.46 -1.49
C ALA A 80 -2.28 -10.62 -0.23
N PHE A 81 -1.07 -10.63 0.33
CA PHE A 81 -0.76 -9.90 1.55
C PHE A 81 0.15 -8.70 1.26
N MET A 82 -0.26 -7.53 1.75
CA MET A 82 0.55 -6.32 1.72
C MET A 82 0.74 -5.78 3.14
N VAL A 83 1.87 -5.12 3.39
CA VAL A 83 2.11 -4.40 4.64
C VAL A 83 2.39 -2.96 4.30
N ILE A 84 1.60 -2.06 4.88
CA ILE A 84 1.81 -0.61 4.80
C ILE A 84 2.30 -0.07 6.15
N GLN A 85 3.09 0.99 6.08
CA GLN A 85 3.59 1.72 7.25
C GLN A 85 3.07 3.16 7.21
N ASP A 86 2.40 3.58 8.28
CA ASP A 86 2.01 4.98 8.48
C ASP A 86 2.92 5.65 9.53
N MET A 87 2.53 6.83 10.02
CA MET A 87 3.30 7.56 11.04
C MET A 87 3.30 6.88 12.42
N SER A 88 2.38 5.95 12.67
CA SER A 88 2.14 5.32 13.96
C SER A 88 2.70 3.90 14.05
N GLY A 89 2.74 3.18 12.92
CA GLY A 89 3.17 1.80 12.90
C GLY A 89 2.94 1.12 11.55
N THR A 90 2.81 -0.21 11.59
CA THR A 90 2.57 -1.04 10.39
C THR A 90 1.28 -1.82 10.53
N ILE A 91 0.54 -1.96 9.43
CA ILE A 91 -0.67 -2.79 9.35
C ILE A 91 -0.63 -3.69 8.13
N GLN A 92 -1.13 -4.92 8.27
CA GLN A 92 -1.23 -5.89 7.20
C GLN A 92 -2.59 -5.80 6.51
N LEU A 93 -2.58 -5.82 5.18
CA LEU A 93 -3.74 -5.82 4.31
C LEU A 93 -3.84 -7.20 3.64
N TYR A 94 -5.04 -7.74 3.56
CA TYR A 94 -5.37 -8.86 2.70
C TYR A 94 -6.13 -8.33 1.48
N VAL A 95 -5.52 -8.47 0.30
CA VAL A 95 -6.04 -7.96 -0.97
C VAL A 95 -6.13 -9.12 -1.94
N VAL A 96 -7.34 -9.64 -2.09
CA VAL A 96 -7.70 -10.60 -3.14
C VAL A 96 -8.32 -9.87 -4.31
N LYS A 97 -7.94 -10.29 -5.51
CA LYS A 97 -8.55 -9.82 -6.74
C LYS A 97 -9.84 -10.62 -6.93
N GLU A 98 -10.98 -9.94 -7.01
CA GLU A 98 -12.21 -10.52 -7.55
C GLU A 98 -12.04 -10.84 -9.05
#